data_AF-A0A923KWU1-F1
#
_entry.id   AF-A0A923KWU1-F1
#
_cell.length_a   1.000
_cell.length_b   1.000
_cell.length_c   1.000
_cell.angle_alpha   90.00
_cell.angle_beta   90.00
_cell.angle_gamma   90.00
#
_symmetry.space_group_name_H-M   'P 1'
#
loop_
_entity.id
_entity.type
_entity.pdbx_description
1 polymer ?
#
loop_
_entity_poly.entity_id
_entity_poly.type
_entity_poly.pdbx_seq_one_letter_code
_entity_poly.pdbx_strand_id
1 'polypeptide(L)' 'MGDVLSQKIDTYEELKYAIENYIDYYNNHRYQKRLNCMPPLEYRGYLGSVA' A
#
# COMPACT_ATOMS: atom_id res chain seq x y z
N MET A 1 10.72 11.51 13.83
CA MET A 1 9.89 10.57 13.04
C MET A 1 10.68 9.27 12.87
N GLY A 2 10.92 8.55 13.97
CA GLY A 2 11.99 7.56 14.08
C GLY A 2 11.55 6.11 14.20
N ASP A 3 10.25 5.82 14.31
CA ASP A 3 9.78 4.46 14.59
C ASP A 3 8.74 4.04 13.55
N VAL A 4 9.21 3.62 12.37
CA VAL A 4 8.36 2.94 11.40
C VAL A 4 9.11 1.67 10.99
N LEU A 5 8.59 0.53 11.47
CA LEU A 5 8.82 -0.84 10.98
C LEU A 5 10.01 -1.64 11.53
N SER A 6 10.39 -1.47 12.80
CA SER A 6 11.05 -2.59 13.52
C SER A 6 10.05 -3.31 14.41
N GLN A 7 8.92 -3.76 13.84
CA GLN A 7 8.10 -4.74 14.53
C GLN A 7 8.83 -6.09 14.45
N LYS A 8 9.16 -6.64 15.61
CA LYS A 8 9.56 -8.05 15.66
C LYS A 8 8.35 -8.88 15.29
N ILE A 9 8.56 -9.75 14.33
CA ILE A 9 7.57 -10.72 13.88
C ILE A 9 8.14 -12.08 14.26
N ASP A 10 7.45 -12.78 15.15
CA ASP A 10 7.98 -13.98 15.78
C ASP A 10 7.46 -15.26 15.10
N THR A 11 6.38 -15.15 14.33
CA THR A 11 5.76 -16.26 13.59
C THR A 11 5.65 -16.01 12.09
N TYR A 12 5.59 -17.09 11.31
CA TYR A 12 5.38 -17.01 9.87
C TYR A 12 4.00 -16.41 9.54
N GLU A 13 2.98 -16.75 10.33
CA GLU A 13 1.62 -16.29 10.18
C GLU A 13 1.51 -14.77 10.35
N GLU A 14 2.17 -14.21 11.37
CA GLU A 14 2.26 -12.77 11.58
C GLU A 14 3.02 -12.08 10.44
N LEU A 15 4.09 -12.70 9.93
CA LEU A 15 4.84 -12.16 8.79
C LEU A 15 3.97 -12.08 7.54
N LYS A 16 3.30 -13.19 7.24
CA LYS A 16 2.37 -13.28 6.12
C LYS A 16 1.27 -12.23 6.24
N TYR A 17 0.67 -12.10 7.42
CA TYR A 17 -0.36 -11.10 7.68
C TYR A 17 0.17 -9.67 7.51
N ALA A 18 1.35 -9.36 8.03
CA ALA A 18 1.97 -8.05 7.86
C ALA A 18 2.24 -7.70 6.39
N ILE A 19 2.71 -8.68 5.61
CA ILE A 19 2.93 -8.52 4.16
C ILE A 19 1.60 -8.29 3.43
N GLU A 20 0.58 -9.09 3.71
CA GLU A 20 -0.75 -8.96 3.09
C GLU A 20 -1.35 -7.58 3.37
N ASN A 21 -1.29 -7.10 4.62
CA ASN A 21 -1.75 -5.76 4.98
C ASN A 21 -0.93 -4.66 4.30
N TYR A 22 0.38 -4.84 4.18
CA TYR A 22 1.22 -3.86 3.49
C TYR A 22 0.86 -3.77 2.00
N ILE A 23 0.62 -4.91 1.35
CA ILE A 23 0.19 -4.97 -0.05
C ILE A 23 -1.16 -4.25 -0.23
N ASP A 24 -2.13 -4.53 0.65
CA ASP A 24 -3.43 -3.88 0.62
C ASP A 24 -3.32 -2.37 0.81
N TYR A 25 -2.62 -1.92 1.85
CA TYR A 25 -2.32 -0.52 2.08
C TYR A 25 -1.67 0.14 0.86
N TYR A 26 -0.67 -0.50 0.27
CA TYR A 26 0.06 0.05 -0.87
C TYR A 26 -0.86 0.23 -2.08
N ASN A 27 -1.73 -0.75 -2.37
CA ASN A 27 -2.58 -0.72 -3.55
C ASN A 27 -3.80 0.19 -3.39
N ASN A 28 -4.41 0.20 -2.20
CA ASN A 28 -5.73 0.78 -1.96
C ASN A 28 -5.69 2.06 -1.12
N HIS A 29 -4.64 2.30 -0.35
CA HIS A 29 -4.63 3.37 0.66
C HIS A 29 -3.44 4.33 0.57
N ARG A 30 -2.47 4.05 -0.32
CA ARG A 30 -1.27 4.88 -0.50
C ARG A 30 -1.51 6.03 -1.49
N TYR A 31 -1.96 7.16 -0.96
CA TYR A 31 -2.13 8.38 -1.76
C TYR A 31 -0.79 8.99 -2.18
N GLN A 32 -0.66 9.32 -3.48
CA GLN A 32 0.54 9.95 -4.02
C GLN A 32 0.18 11.20 -4.82
N LYS A 33 0.83 12.34 -4.53
CA LYS A 33 0.61 13.61 -5.25
C LYS A 33 0.77 13.49 -6.76
N ARG A 34 1.76 12.72 -7.21
CA ARG A 34 2.01 12.47 -8.65
C ARG A 34 0.91 11.65 -9.34
N LEU A 35 0.06 10.95 -8.58
CA LEU A 35 -1.04 10.13 -9.07
C LEU A 35 -2.36 10.87 -8.91
N ASN A 36 -2.37 12.20 -9.05
CA ASN A 36 -3.55 13.04 -8.78
C ASN A 36 -4.16 12.80 -7.39
N CYS A 37 -3.32 12.52 -6.39
CA CYS A 37 -3.75 12.15 -5.05
C CYS A 37 -4.70 10.95 -5.02
N MET A 38 -4.46 9.94 -5.86
CA MET A 38 -5.16 8.65 -5.85
C MET A 38 -4.24 7.52 -5.38
N PRO A 39 -4.79 6.43 -4.83
CA PRO A 39 -4.09 5.16 -4.65
C PRO A 39 -3.69 4.54 -6.00
N PRO A 40 -2.65 3.69 -6.06
CA PRO A 40 -2.20 3.05 -7.29
C PRO A 40 -3.28 2.30 -8.06
N LEU A 41 -4.20 1.61 -7.37
CA LEU A 41 -5.26 0.85 -8.03
C LEU A 41 -6.26 1.77 -8.73
N GLU A 42 -6.74 2.81 -8.04
CA GLU A 42 -7.66 3.80 -8.62
C GLU A 42 -7.02 4.56 -9.78
N TYR A 43 -5.75 4.93 -9.65
CA TYR A 43 -5.04 5.64 -10.71
C TYR A 43 -4.93 4.83 -12.00
N ARG A 44 -4.76 3.50 -11.92
CA ARG A 44 -4.78 2.62 -13.10
C ARG A 44 -6.14 2.64 -13.79
N GLY A 45 -7.23 2.62 -13.01
CA GLY A 45 -8.60 2.74 -13.53
C GLY A 45 -8.85 4.09 -14.19
N TYR A 46 -8.37 5.17 -13.56
CA TYR A 46 -8.41 6.51 -14.13
C TYR A 46 -7.68 6.56 -15.48
N LEU A 47 -6.42 6.09 -15.57
CA LEU A 47 -5.67 6.09 -16.83
C LEU A 47 -6.40 5.34 -17.96
N GLY A 48 -7.12 4.26 -17.65
CA GLY A 48 -7.92 3.52 -18.62
C GLY A 48 -9.20 4.23 -19.06
N SER A 49 -9.69 5.22 -18.31
CA SER A 49 -10.86 6.02 -18.68
C SER A 49 -10.52 7.34 -19.37
N VAL A 50 -9.29 7.83 -19.22
CA VAL A 50 -8.79 9.04 -19.92
C VAL A 50 -8.06 8.74 -21.23
N ALA A 51 -7.69 7.50 -21.48
CA ALA A 51 -7.13 7.02 -22.75
C ALA A 51 -8.23 6.77 -23.78
#